data_AF-A0A931ITF0-F1
#
_entry.id   AF-A0A931ITF0-F1
#
_cell.length_a   1.000
_cell.length_b   1.000
_cell.length_c   1.000
_cell.angle_alpha   90.00
_cell.angle_beta   90.00
_cell.angle_gamma   90.00
#
_symmetry.space_group_name_H-M   'P 1'
#
loop_
_entity.id
_entity.type
_entity.pdbx_description
1 polymer ?
#
loop_
_entity_poly.entity_id
_entity_poly.type
_entity_poly.pdbx_seq_one_letter_code
_entity_poly.pdbx_strand_id
1 'polypeptide(L)'
;MKNKNEYICNVLLAMEQRGLTNITPNTLSEGGNLIVHLAPHPIVARIAMVRSMEDGVKAFQTMNRELQVTRHLHAMGVPVLLPSDLAGIEPLDVDGTWMTLWEYIPRISIQPLRPEEDYLMVDNLSVNIQSFQGELPPLGVWEGVTKSAQRLEQQTDSRIKKLLKLYQSINEEMRSGTRALYPCHGDAHARNTIASQRGWLWMDFEDVSLMPVYWDKASYVANRALMSRYHEPSFHYMLEKANESDQLEDFQFAITARVLMSTLGNLDYALRGDGDLTYASRQLELVGNFINELPSVITKRGRRA
;
A
#
# COMPACT_ATOMS: atom_id res chain seq x y z
N MET A 1 25.21 -9.04 -2.53
CA MET A 1 23.90 -9.20 -1.88
C MET A 1 23.87 -10.57 -1.23
N LYS A 2 23.39 -10.67 0.00
CA LYS A 2 23.17 -11.98 0.63
C LYS A 2 22.16 -12.75 -0.21
N ASN A 3 22.37 -14.05 -0.36
CA ASN A 3 21.34 -14.89 -0.98
C ASN A 3 20.24 -15.20 0.05
N LYS A 4 19.08 -15.67 -0.43
CA LYS A 4 17.94 -16.04 0.41
C LYS A 4 18.30 -16.95 1.59
N ASN A 5 19.17 -17.94 1.37
CA ASN A 5 19.52 -18.90 2.41
C ASN A 5 20.32 -18.25 3.54
N GLU A 6 21.19 -17.28 3.24
CA GLU A 6 21.91 -16.50 4.24
C GLU A 6 20.97 -15.69 5.12
N TYR A 7 19.94 -15.06 4.53
CA TYR A 7 18.90 -14.37 5.31
C TYR A 7 18.17 -15.33 6.25
N ILE A 8 17.74 -16.48 5.74
CA ILE A 8 17.05 -17.50 6.55
C ILE A 8 17.95 -17.98 7.68
N CYS A 9 19.21 -18.31 7.42
CA CYS A 9 20.16 -18.72 8.45
C CYS A 9 20.30 -17.67 9.57
N ASN A 10 20.46 -16.40 9.21
CA ASN A 10 20.60 -15.34 10.20
C ASN A 10 19.32 -15.14 11.03
N VAL A 11 18.14 -15.26 10.40
CA VAL A 11 16.85 -15.24 11.11
C VAL A 11 16.77 -16.39 12.11
N LEU A 12 17.11 -17.61 11.70
CA LEU A 12 17.08 -18.78 12.60
C LEU A 12 17.99 -18.60 13.80
N LEU A 13 19.22 -18.11 13.60
CA LEU A 13 20.15 -17.82 14.69
C LEU A 13 19.61 -16.74 15.64
N ALA A 14 19.03 -15.67 15.10
CA ALA A 14 18.44 -14.59 15.90
C ALA A 14 17.22 -15.07 16.72
N MET A 15 16.42 -15.99 16.16
CA MET A 15 15.26 -16.57 16.84
C MET A 15 15.68 -17.55 17.94
N GLU A 16 16.72 -18.36 17.70
CA GLU A 16 17.28 -19.27 18.70
C GLU A 16 17.81 -18.50 19.92
N GLN A 17 18.53 -17.38 19.70
CA GLN A 17 18.98 -16.49 20.77
C GLN A 17 17.84 -15.89 21.60
N ARG A 18 16.63 -15.86 21.05
CA ARG A 18 15.40 -15.37 21.71
C ARG A 18 14.53 -16.50 22.25
N GLY A 19 15.04 -17.72 22.27
CA GLY A 19 14.38 -18.89 22.86
C GLY A 19 13.41 -19.64 21.93
N LEU A 20 13.32 -19.25 20.65
CA LEU A 20 12.54 -19.98 19.67
C LEU A 20 13.41 -21.05 18.99
N THR A 21 13.18 -22.31 19.36
CA THR A 21 13.89 -23.47 18.81
C THR A 21 12.97 -24.32 17.94
N ASN A 22 13.51 -25.34 17.26
CA ASN A 22 12.76 -26.27 16.39
C ASN A 22 12.02 -25.59 15.21
N ILE A 23 12.64 -24.56 14.63
CA ILE A 23 12.06 -23.79 13.54
C ILE A 23 12.28 -24.51 12.20
N THR A 24 11.21 -24.70 11.45
CA THR A 24 11.19 -25.03 10.02
C THR A 24 10.79 -23.79 9.22
N PRO A 25 11.73 -23.11 8.55
CA PRO A 25 11.44 -21.89 7.81
C PRO A 25 10.68 -22.20 6.51
N ASN A 26 9.51 -21.60 6.33
CA ASN A 26 8.70 -21.72 5.12
C ASN A 26 8.59 -20.36 4.43
N THR A 27 9.23 -20.19 3.27
CA THR A 27 9.10 -18.93 2.52
C THR A 27 7.70 -18.76 1.96
N LEU A 28 7.05 -17.65 2.32
CA LEU A 28 5.72 -17.28 1.86
C LEU A 28 5.76 -16.34 0.64
N SER A 29 6.76 -15.46 0.58
CA SER A 29 6.97 -14.50 -0.49
C SER A 29 8.42 -14.05 -0.53
N GLU A 30 8.91 -13.70 -1.73
CA GLU A 30 10.27 -13.24 -2.00
C GLU A 30 10.21 -12.10 -3.03
N GLY A 31 10.62 -10.90 -2.62
CA GLY A 31 10.65 -9.69 -3.42
C GLY A 31 11.53 -8.64 -2.74
N GLY A 32 11.06 -7.38 -2.64
CA GLY A 32 11.78 -6.36 -1.84
C GLY A 32 11.92 -6.73 -0.36
N ASN A 33 10.95 -7.50 0.14
CA ASN A 33 10.96 -8.16 1.44
C ASN A 33 11.03 -9.69 1.25
N LEU A 34 11.69 -10.38 2.17
CA LEU A 34 11.57 -11.84 2.32
C LEU A 34 10.60 -12.13 3.46
N ILE A 35 9.55 -12.90 3.18
CA ILE A 35 8.49 -13.24 4.14
C ILE A 35 8.59 -14.72 4.47
N VAL A 36 8.87 -15.06 5.73
CA VAL A 36 9.13 -16.44 6.18
C VAL A 36 8.26 -16.81 7.36
N HIS A 37 7.45 -17.85 7.23
CA HIS A 37 6.76 -18.47 8.36
C HIS A 37 7.73 -19.38 9.13
N LEU A 38 7.82 -19.18 10.44
CA LEU A 38 8.73 -19.87 11.35
C LEU A 38 8.05 -21.07 12.04
N ALA A 39 7.60 -22.05 11.27
CA ALA A 39 6.84 -23.19 11.80
C ALA A 39 7.64 -24.00 12.84
N PRO A 40 6.99 -24.62 13.85
CA PRO A 40 5.56 -24.61 14.13
C PRO A 40 5.09 -23.35 14.88
N HIS A 41 5.99 -22.41 15.18
CA HIS A 41 5.63 -21.16 15.85
C HIS A 41 4.75 -20.33 14.91
N PRO A 42 3.62 -19.77 15.40
CA PRO A 42 2.70 -18.99 14.58
C PRO A 42 3.25 -17.58 14.31
N ILE A 43 4.45 -17.50 13.75
CA ILE A 43 5.22 -16.27 13.56
C ILE A 43 5.65 -16.15 12.10
N VAL A 44 5.48 -14.97 11.52
CA VAL A 44 6.04 -14.58 10.24
C VAL A 44 7.15 -13.56 10.46
N ALA A 45 8.36 -13.88 10.01
CA ALA A 45 9.44 -12.90 9.88
C ALA A 45 9.29 -12.15 8.55
N ARG A 46 9.20 -10.82 8.61
CA ARG A 46 9.25 -9.91 7.46
C ARG A 46 10.61 -9.23 7.44
N ILE A 47 11.44 -9.58 6.46
CA ILE A 47 12.84 -9.17 6.37
C ILE A 47 12.98 -8.13 5.25
N ALA A 48 13.37 -6.90 5.61
CA ALA A 48 13.42 -5.76 4.70
C ALA A 48 14.73 -5.73 3.88
N MET A 49 14.89 -6.68 2.96
CA MET A 49 16.14 -6.90 2.21
C MET A 49 16.59 -5.65 1.45
N VAL A 50 15.74 -5.12 0.55
CA VAL A 50 16.12 -4.00 -0.32
C VAL A 50 16.26 -2.71 0.48
N ARG A 51 15.28 -2.37 1.32
CA ARG A 51 15.31 -1.14 2.13
C ARG A 51 16.51 -1.08 3.07
N SER A 52 16.89 -2.20 3.70
CA SER A 52 18.06 -2.24 4.59
C SER A 52 19.37 -2.02 3.84
N MET A 53 19.48 -2.51 2.60
CA MET A 53 20.66 -2.26 1.75
C MET A 53 20.74 -0.81 1.28
N GLU A 54 19.61 -0.20 0.96
CA GLU A 54 19.56 1.19 0.49
C GLU A 54 19.84 2.19 1.60
N ASP A 55 19.17 2.03 2.75
CA ASP A 55 19.25 2.93 3.89
C ASP A 55 18.74 2.24 5.16
N GLY A 56 19.65 1.65 5.93
CA GLY A 56 19.32 0.93 7.16
C GLY A 56 18.60 1.78 8.22
N VAL A 57 18.89 3.08 8.29
CA VAL A 57 18.21 3.99 9.24
C VAL A 57 16.76 4.19 8.83
N LYS A 58 16.50 4.45 7.54
CA LYS A 58 15.12 4.57 7.04
C LYS A 58 14.36 3.25 7.09
N ALA A 59 15.03 2.12 6.88
CA ALA A 59 14.43 0.80 7.03
C ALA A 59 13.91 0.62 8.46
N PHE A 60 14.74 0.88 9.47
CA PHE A 60 14.33 0.88 10.88
C PHE A 60 13.14 1.81 11.15
N GLN A 61 13.23 3.08 10.73
CA GLN A 61 12.18 4.07 10.95
C GLN A 61 10.84 3.65 10.33
N THR A 62 10.87 3.05 9.13
CA THR A 62 9.68 2.57 8.44
C THR A 62 9.03 1.41 9.19
N MET A 63 9.82 0.41 9.57
CA MET A 63 9.33 -0.76 10.28
C MET A 63 8.82 -0.42 11.68
N ASN A 64 9.50 0.47 12.40
CA ASN A 64 9.05 0.94 13.70
C ASN A 64 7.71 1.68 13.60
N ARG A 65 7.55 2.56 12.61
CA ARG A 65 6.29 3.29 12.35
C ARG A 65 5.15 2.33 11.99
N GLU A 66 5.41 1.34 11.15
CA GLU A 66 4.43 0.28 10.82
C GLU A 66 3.94 -0.46 12.08
N LEU A 67 4.85 -0.84 12.98
CA LEU A 67 4.49 -1.49 14.26
C LEU A 67 3.65 -0.57 15.16
N GLN A 68 3.99 0.71 15.24
CA GLN A 68 3.26 1.68 16.07
C GLN A 68 1.84 1.92 15.53
N VAL A 69 1.70 2.10 14.22
CA VAL A 69 0.41 2.35 13.56
C VAL A 69 -0.51 1.14 13.69
N THR A 70 0.01 -0.07 13.48
CA THR A 70 -0.80 -1.30 13.61
C THR A 70 -1.31 -1.51 15.03
N ARG A 71 -0.47 -1.27 16.05
CA ARG A 71 -0.92 -1.31 17.46
C ARG A 71 -1.99 -0.26 17.77
N HIS A 72 -1.80 0.97 17.30
CA HIS A 72 -2.77 2.04 17.46
C HIS A 72 -4.12 1.69 16.85
N LEU A 73 -4.12 1.24 15.59
CA LEU A 73 -5.33 0.84 14.87
C LEU A 73 -6.04 -0.33 15.54
N HIS A 74 -5.28 -1.31 16.05
CA HIS A 74 -5.85 -2.40 16.81
C HIS A 74 -6.55 -1.92 18.09
N ALA A 75 -5.93 -0.99 18.83
CA ALA A 75 -6.53 -0.39 20.02
C ALA A 75 -7.84 0.39 19.70
N MET A 76 -7.95 0.92 18.47
CA MET A 76 -9.16 1.55 17.95
C MET A 76 -10.20 0.55 17.39
N GLY A 77 -9.94 -0.76 17.45
CA GLY A 77 -10.85 -1.80 16.96
C GLY A 77 -10.82 -2.00 15.43
N VAL A 78 -9.83 -1.44 14.72
CA VAL A 78 -9.65 -1.69 13.30
C VAL A 78 -9.07 -3.10 13.10
N PRO A 79 -9.63 -3.92 12.20
CA PRO A 79 -9.11 -5.25 11.92
C PRO A 79 -7.77 -5.14 11.17
N VAL A 80 -6.67 -5.36 11.87
CA VAL A 80 -5.30 -5.33 11.35
C VAL A 80 -4.54 -6.60 11.71
N LEU A 81 -3.57 -6.98 10.87
CA LEU A 81 -2.57 -7.99 11.22
C LEU A 81 -1.71 -7.46 12.36
N LEU A 82 -1.51 -8.27 13.39
CA LEU A 82 -0.76 -7.86 14.58
C LEU A 82 0.70 -8.30 14.54
N PRO A 83 1.60 -7.48 15.10
CA PRO A 83 2.95 -7.94 15.43
C PRO A 83 2.91 -9.09 16.43
N SER A 84 3.83 -10.04 16.31
CA SER A 84 4.01 -11.12 17.29
C SER A 84 4.89 -10.63 18.44
N ASP A 85 4.52 -10.91 19.69
CA ASP A 85 5.30 -10.59 20.89
C ASP A 85 6.21 -11.73 21.35
N LEU A 86 6.06 -12.94 20.78
CA LEU A 86 6.74 -14.17 21.19
C LEU A 86 8.27 -14.10 21.13
N ALA A 87 8.84 -13.24 20.28
CA ALA A 87 10.27 -12.99 20.22
C ALA A 87 10.60 -11.49 20.11
N GLY A 88 9.77 -10.66 20.73
CA GLY A 88 9.96 -9.22 20.83
C GLY A 88 9.15 -8.42 19.82
N ILE A 89 8.84 -7.20 20.22
CA ILE A 89 7.87 -6.34 19.57
C ILE A 89 8.52 -5.19 18.78
N GLU A 90 9.84 -5.04 18.85
CA GLU A 90 10.59 -3.98 18.17
C GLU A 90 11.26 -4.52 16.89
N PRO A 91 11.59 -3.66 15.91
CA PRO A 91 12.39 -4.07 14.76
C PRO A 91 13.73 -4.68 15.21
N LEU A 92 14.16 -5.74 14.53
CA LEU A 92 15.36 -6.49 14.85
C LEU A 92 16.40 -6.30 13.75
N ASP A 93 17.59 -5.84 14.11
CA ASP A 93 18.73 -5.86 13.22
C ASP A 93 19.37 -7.25 13.25
N VAL A 94 19.34 -7.91 12.11
CA VAL A 94 19.94 -9.23 11.90
C VAL A 94 21.02 -9.11 10.84
N ASP A 95 22.25 -8.90 11.32
CA ASP A 95 23.45 -8.80 10.49
C ASP A 95 23.35 -7.65 9.45
N GLY A 96 22.93 -6.47 9.90
CA GLY A 96 22.74 -5.27 9.08
C GLY A 96 21.47 -5.31 8.22
N THR A 97 20.52 -6.20 8.51
CA THR A 97 19.23 -6.30 7.82
C THR A 97 18.10 -6.25 8.84
N TRP A 98 17.23 -5.26 8.70
CA TRP A 98 16.10 -5.10 9.61
C TRP A 98 14.97 -6.09 9.29
N MET A 99 14.36 -6.63 10.35
CA MET A 99 13.16 -7.45 10.27
C MET A 99 12.15 -7.14 11.36
N THR A 100 10.89 -7.51 11.13
CA THR A 100 9.80 -7.49 12.13
C THR A 100 9.10 -8.83 12.19
N LEU A 101 8.44 -9.11 13.31
CA LEU A 101 7.74 -10.37 13.57
C LEU A 101 6.22 -10.13 13.64
N TRP A 102 5.46 -10.97 12.95
CA TRP A 102 4.01 -10.84 12.80
C TRP A 102 3.31 -12.14 13.15
N GLU A 103 2.03 -12.06 13.53
CA GLU A 103 1.17 -13.24 13.65
C GLU A 103 1.12 -14.01 12.32
N TYR A 104 1.30 -15.33 12.37
CA TYR A 104 1.00 -16.18 11.23
C TYR A 104 -0.51 -16.40 11.13
N ILE A 105 -1.12 -15.94 10.03
CA ILE A 105 -2.50 -16.21 9.69
C ILE A 105 -2.56 -17.34 8.65
N PRO A 106 -3.15 -18.50 8.97
CA PRO A 106 -3.34 -19.58 8.00
C PRO A 106 -4.16 -19.09 6.81
N ARG A 107 -3.76 -19.49 5.60
CA ARG A 107 -4.52 -19.14 4.39
C ARG A 107 -5.88 -19.81 4.43
N ILE A 108 -6.94 -19.01 4.47
CA ILE A 108 -8.31 -19.46 4.28
C ILE A 108 -8.95 -18.65 3.15
N SER A 109 -10.05 -19.18 2.61
CA SER A 109 -10.91 -18.44 1.70
C SER A 109 -12.19 -18.06 2.45
N ILE A 110 -12.53 -16.78 2.42
CA ILE A 110 -13.80 -16.25 2.91
C ILE A 110 -14.49 -15.50 1.77
N GLN A 111 -15.77 -15.22 1.94
CA GLN A 111 -16.54 -14.50 0.93
C GLN A 111 -15.90 -13.13 0.65
N PRO A 112 -15.77 -12.74 -0.63
CA PRO A 112 -15.42 -11.37 -0.98
C PRO A 112 -16.43 -10.39 -0.39
N LEU A 113 -15.94 -9.24 0.06
CA LEU A 113 -16.78 -8.18 0.58
C LEU A 113 -17.70 -7.61 -0.51
N ARG A 114 -18.89 -7.21 -0.11
CA ARG A 114 -19.82 -6.43 -0.94
C ARG A 114 -19.39 -4.97 -0.99
N PRO A 115 -19.85 -4.17 -1.97
CA PRO A 115 -19.46 -2.75 -2.12
C PRO A 115 -19.64 -1.90 -0.86
N GLU A 116 -20.71 -2.13 -0.11
CA GLU A 116 -20.98 -1.48 1.15
C GLU A 116 -20.00 -1.88 2.26
N GLU A 117 -19.54 -3.13 2.26
CA GLU A 117 -18.57 -3.65 3.24
C GLU A 117 -17.16 -3.19 2.88
N ASP A 118 -16.82 -3.15 1.59
CA ASP A 118 -15.60 -2.53 1.04
C ASP A 118 -15.49 -1.07 1.53
N TYR A 119 -16.56 -0.29 1.38
CA TYR A 119 -16.60 1.09 1.87
C TYR A 119 -16.40 1.17 3.37
N LEU A 120 -17.15 0.39 4.16
CA LEU A 120 -17.04 0.42 5.63
C LEU A 120 -15.65 -0.01 6.11
N MET A 121 -15.02 -1.00 5.47
CA MET A 121 -13.69 -1.46 5.83
C MET A 121 -12.62 -0.38 5.62
N VAL A 122 -12.68 0.32 4.49
CA VAL A 122 -11.75 1.42 4.19
C VAL A 122 -12.07 2.67 5.01
N ASP A 123 -13.34 3.00 5.18
CA ASP A 123 -13.77 4.15 5.97
C ASP A 123 -13.38 3.99 7.45
N ASN A 124 -13.58 2.80 8.03
CA ASN A 124 -13.15 2.48 9.39
C ASN A 124 -11.62 2.64 9.55
N LEU A 125 -10.84 2.23 8.55
CA LEU A 125 -9.39 2.45 8.54
C LEU A 125 -9.06 3.96 8.47
N SER A 126 -9.61 4.66 7.48
CA SER A 126 -9.32 6.08 7.22
C SER A 126 -9.74 7.01 8.34
N VAL A 127 -10.82 6.70 9.07
CA VAL A 127 -11.25 7.48 10.23
C VAL A 127 -10.33 7.24 11.43
N ASN A 128 -10.06 5.99 11.77
CA ASN A 128 -9.32 5.66 12.99
C ASN A 128 -7.82 5.94 12.89
N ILE A 129 -7.24 5.94 11.69
CA ILE A 129 -5.83 6.30 11.52
C ILE A 129 -5.55 7.78 11.80
N GLN A 130 -6.56 8.66 11.71
CA GLN A 130 -6.40 10.10 11.97
C GLN A 130 -6.04 10.42 13.43
N SER A 131 -6.39 9.54 14.37
CA SER A 131 -6.05 9.73 15.78
C SER A 131 -4.61 9.32 16.12
N PHE A 132 -3.87 8.74 15.17
CA PHE A 132 -2.47 8.37 15.37
C PHE A 132 -1.60 9.63 15.57
N GLN A 133 -0.86 9.66 16.68
CA GLN A 133 -0.05 10.82 17.09
C GLN A 133 1.44 10.69 16.74
N GLY A 134 1.86 9.58 16.16
CA GLY A 134 3.26 9.39 15.74
C GLY A 134 3.60 10.20 14.50
N GLU A 135 4.91 10.40 14.27
CA GLU A 135 5.40 11.10 13.09
C GLU A 135 5.10 10.32 11.82
N LEU A 136 4.53 10.98 10.81
CA LEU A 136 4.24 10.42 9.50
C LEU A 136 4.91 11.26 8.41
N PRO A 137 5.59 10.62 7.43
CA PRO A 137 6.19 11.37 6.34
C PRO A 137 5.08 11.99 5.46
N PRO A 138 5.25 13.25 5.02
CA PRO A 138 4.32 13.85 4.05
C PRO A 138 4.50 13.20 2.69
N LEU A 139 3.39 12.89 2.03
CA LEU A 139 3.37 12.41 0.64
C LEU A 139 4.20 11.14 0.38
N GLY A 140 4.28 10.23 1.36
CA GLY A 140 5.22 9.10 1.36
C GLY A 140 5.21 8.26 0.07
N VAL A 141 4.05 7.72 -0.30
CA VAL A 141 3.91 6.95 -1.55
C VAL A 141 4.10 7.79 -2.82
N TRP A 142 3.80 9.09 -2.74
CA TRP A 142 3.96 10.02 -3.86
C TRP A 142 5.44 10.29 -4.14
N GLU A 143 6.28 10.41 -3.11
CA GLU A 143 7.75 10.51 -3.26
C GLU A 143 8.33 9.26 -3.96
N GLY A 144 7.71 8.09 -3.76
CA GLY A 144 8.03 6.87 -4.50
C GLY A 144 7.85 7.06 -6.00
N VAL A 145 6.66 7.51 -6.44
CA VAL A 145 6.42 7.74 -7.88
C VAL A 145 7.21 8.92 -8.43
N THR A 146 7.60 9.92 -7.63
CA THR A 146 8.49 11.00 -8.10
C THR A 146 9.77 10.45 -8.70
N LYS A 147 10.37 9.42 -8.08
CA LYS A 147 11.57 8.76 -8.61
C LYS A 147 11.27 7.97 -9.90
N SER A 148 10.13 7.30 -9.96
CA SER A 148 9.70 6.58 -11.19
C SER A 148 9.43 7.54 -12.35
N ALA A 149 8.78 8.68 -12.09
CA ALA A 149 8.52 9.70 -13.08
C ALA A 149 9.82 10.24 -13.69
N GLN A 150 10.82 10.55 -12.86
CA GLN A 150 12.15 10.99 -13.32
C GLN A 150 12.83 9.96 -14.23
N ARG A 151 12.79 8.67 -13.87
CA ARG A 151 13.37 7.61 -14.71
C ARG A 151 12.63 7.46 -16.05
N LEU A 152 11.32 7.64 -16.04
CA LEU A 152 10.48 7.57 -17.24
C LEU A 152 10.66 8.78 -18.18
N GLU A 153 11.32 9.86 -17.77
CA GLU A 153 11.57 11.04 -18.63
C GLU A 153 12.36 10.69 -19.89
N GLN A 154 13.18 9.64 -19.86
CA GLN A 154 13.97 9.19 -20.99
C GLN A 154 13.15 8.45 -22.05
N GLN A 155 11.92 8.03 -21.72
CA GLN A 155 11.07 7.28 -22.64
C GLN A 155 10.52 8.16 -23.76
N THR A 156 10.38 7.59 -24.97
CA THR A 156 9.91 8.32 -26.16
C THR A 156 8.41 8.11 -26.45
N ASP A 157 7.76 7.15 -25.79
CA ASP A 157 6.34 6.89 -25.97
C ASP A 157 5.49 8.12 -25.61
N SER A 158 4.71 8.59 -26.58
CA SER A 158 3.86 9.78 -26.43
C SER A 158 2.83 9.66 -25.29
N ARG A 159 2.38 8.44 -24.97
CA ARG A 159 1.46 8.17 -23.84
C ARG A 159 2.16 8.46 -22.52
N ILE A 160 3.39 7.96 -22.36
CA ILE A 160 4.21 8.21 -21.17
C ILE A 160 4.47 9.71 -21.04
N LYS A 161 4.85 10.40 -22.13
CA LYS A 161 5.08 11.86 -22.12
C LYS A 161 3.84 12.66 -21.70
N LYS A 162 2.64 12.23 -22.12
CA LYS A 162 1.38 12.86 -21.68
C LYS A 162 1.14 12.64 -20.18
N LEU A 163 1.37 11.43 -19.67
CA LEU A 163 1.24 11.13 -18.25
C LEU A 163 2.24 11.90 -17.40
N LEU A 164 3.49 12.07 -17.85
CA LEU A 164 4.50 12.86 -17.15
C LEU A 164 4.12 14.35 -17.06
N LYS A 165 3.48 14.92 -18.10
CA LYS A 165 2.94 16.29 -18.04
C LYS A 165 1.82 16.40 -17.01
N LEU A 166 0.89 15.44 -17.01
CA LEU A 166 -0.18 15.42 -16.00
C LEU A 166 0.39 15.23 -14.58
N TYR A 167 1.40 14.38 -14.44
CA TYR A 167 2.12 14.19 -13.19
C TYR A 167 2.74 15.48 -12.67
N GLN A 168 3.35 16.29 -13.53
CA GLN A 168 3.92 17.59 -13.13
C GLN A 168 2.84 18.48 -12.52
N SER A 169 1.68 18.62 -13.17
CA SER A 169 0.56 19.43 -12.65
C SER A 169 0.02 18.90 -11.32
N ILE A 170 -0.19 17.59 -11.19
CA ILE A 170 -0.66 16.99 -9.92
C ILE A 170 0.40 17.12 -8.83
N ASN A 171 1.68 16.97 -9.16
CA ASN A 171 2.77 17.12 -8.21
C ASN A 171 2.91 18.56 -7.71
N GLU A 172 2.69 19.56 -8.56
CA GLU A 172 2.61 20.96 -8.15
C GLU A 172 1.44 21.18 -7.17
N GLU A 173 0.26 20.65 -7.48
CA GLU A 173 -0.92 20.77 -6.61
C GLU A 173 -0.70 20.07 -5.25
N MET A 174 -0.17 18.84 -5.23
CA MET A 174 0.20 18.10 -4.02
C MET A 174 1.14 18.91 -3.10
N ARG A 175 2.06 19.68 -3.69
CA ARG A 175 3.10 20.43 -2.98
C ARG A 175 2.73 21.89 -2.72
N SER A 176 1.62 22.37 -3.27
CA SER A 176 1.19 23.77 -3.15
C SER A 176 0.67 24.14 -1.76
N GLY A 177 0.32 23.14 -0.94
CA GLY A 177 -0.30 23.34 0.38
C GLY A 177 -1.78 23.73 0.32
N THR A 178 -2.40 23.74 -0.86
CA THR A 178 -3.85 24.01 -1.01
C THR A 178 -4.72 22.87 -0.48
N ARG A 179 -4.19 21.65 -0.45
CA ARG A 179 -4.86 20.45 0.07
C ARG A 179 -4.25 20.05 1.40
N ALA A 180 -5.09 19.94 2.43
CA ALA A 180 -4.68 19.37 3.71
C ALA A 180 -4.29 17.89 3.54
N LEU A 181 -3.27 17.47 4.30
CA LEU A 181 -2.81 16.09 4.34
C LEU A 181 -3.26 15.43 5.64
N TYR A 182 -3.69 14.18 5.54
CA TYR A 182 -4.23 13.38 6.64
C TYR A 182 -3.46 12.06 6.75
N PRO A 183 -3.30 11.51 7.96
CA PRO A 183 -2.83 10.14 8.14
C PRO A 183 -3.61 9.17 7.24
N CYS A 184 -2.89 8.36 6.47
CA CYS A 184 -3.43 7.39 5.53
C CYS A 184 -2.53 6.16 5.55
N HIS A 185 -3.09 4.98 5.26
CA HIS A 185 -2.30 3.77 5.02
C HIS A 185 -1.36 3.97 3.81
N GLY A 186 -1.74 4.78 2.84
CA GLY A 186 -0.90 5.15 1.69
C GLY A 186 -1.01 4.17 0.52
N ASP A 187 -1.21 2.88 0.81
CA ASP A 187 -1.48 1.83 -0.18
C ASP A 187 -2.63 0.89 0.21
N ALA A 188 -3.75 1.46 0.68
CA ALA A 188 -4.93 0.69 1.11
C ALA A 188 -5.69 0.02 -0.05
N HIS A 189 -5.13 -1.02 -0.67
CA HIS A 189 -5.80 -1.81 -1.71
C HIS A 189 -6.18 -3.21 -1.23
N ALA A 190 -7.16 -3.85 -1.86
CA ALA A 190 -7.70 -5.16 -1.42
C ALA A 190 -6.64 -6.27 -1.27
N ARG A 191 -5.51 -6.20 -2.00
CA ARG A 191 -4.40 -7.18 -1.84
C ARG A 191 -3.53 -6.95 -0.59
N ASN A 192 -3.71 -5.83 0.10
CA ASN A 192 -3.13 -5.54 1.42
C ASN A 192 -4.15 -5.88 2.52
N THR A 193 -5.02 -6.86 2.23
CA THR A 193 -5.89 -7.49 3.21
C THR A 193 -5.65 -9.00 3.20
N ILE A 194 -5.74 -9.62 4.38
CA ILE A 194 -5.61 -11.06 4.55
C ILE A 194 -6.91 -11.63 5.11
N ALA A 195 -7.41 -12.68 4.46
CA ALA A 195 -8.55 -13.44 4.95
C ALA A 195 -8.17 -14.22 6.21
N SER A 196 -8.97 -14.10 7.27
CA SER A 196 -8.76 -14.81 8.52
C SER A 196 -10.08 -15.29 9.11
N GLN A 197 -10.03 -16.15 10.13
CA GLN A 197 -11.23 -16.55 10.87
C GLN A 197 -11.93 -15.37 11.57
N ARG A 198 -11.23 -14.24 11.73
CA ARG A 198 -11.76 -12.97 12.27
C ARG A 198 -12.33 -12.04 11.18
N GLY A 199 -12.41 -12.51 9.93
CA GLY A 199 -12.72 -11.68 8.77
C GLY A 199 -11.46 -11.16 8.07
N TRP A 200 -11.64 -10.15 7.22
CA TRP A 200 -10.55 -9.48 6.50
C TRP A 200 -9.75 -8.57 7.44
N LEU A 201 -8.43 -8.74 7.47
CA LEU A 201 -7.51 -7.91 8.24
C LEU A 201 -6.65 -7.07 7.31
N TRP A 202 -6.49 -5.78 7.58
CA TRP A 202 -5.49 -4.95 6.91
C TRP A 202 -4.07 -5.37 7.28
N MET A 203 -3.15 -5.28 6.34
CA MET A 203 -1.72 -5.56 6.53
C MET A 203 -0.88 -4.59 5.70
N ASP A 204 0.43 -4.62 5.88
CA ASP A 204 1.39 -3.90 5.02
C ASP A 204 1.32 -2.37 5.17
N PHE A 205 1.60 -1.88 6.39
CA PHE A 205 1.54 -0.45 6.72
C PHE A 205 2.87 0.27 6.49
N GLU A 206 3.78 -0.30 5.69
CA GLU A 206 5.10 0.30 5.41
C GLU A 206 5.00 1.69 4.74
N ASP A 207 3.89 1.95 4.05
CA ASP A 207 3.63 3.16 3.28
C ASP A 207 2.75 4.20 4.00
N VAL A 208 2.49 3.98 5.29
CA VAL A 208 1.66 4.89 6.11
C VAL A 208 2.23 6.31 6.09
N SER A 209 1.45 7.28 5.61
CA SER A 209 1.96 8.63 5.35
C SER A 209 0.84 9.66 5.39
N LEU A 210 1.20 10.94 5.38
CA LEU A 210 0.21 12.01 5.23
C LEU A 210 -0.12 12.18 3.75
N MET A 211 -1.38 11.96 3.38
CA MET A 211 -1.88 12.04 2.00
C MET A 211 -3.14 12.92 1.93
N PRO A 212 -3.52 13.42 0.75
CA PRO A 212 -4.78 14.16 0.60
C PRO A 212 -5.98 13.34 1.07
N VAL A 213 -7.07 14.03 1.42
CA VAL A 213 -8.34 13.39 1.75
C VAL A 213 -8.79 12.42 0.63
N TYR A 214 -9.51 11.37 1.02
CA TYR A 214 -9.92 10.25 0.17
C TYR A 214 -8.81 9.37 -0.41
N TRP A 215 -7.52 9.58 -0.09
CA TRP A 215 -6.43 8.80 -0.65
C TRP A 215 -6.59 7.28 -0.49
N ASP A 216 -6.92 6.79 0.71
CA ASP A 216 -7.09 5.35 0.95
C ASP A 216 -8.31 4.77 0.21
N LYS A 217 -9.42 5.52 0.14
CA LYS A 217 -10.60 5.16 -0.67
C LYS A 217 -10.24 5.06 -2.15
N ALA A 218 -9.52 6.05 -2.67
CA ALA A 218 -8.98 6.02 -4.02
C ALA A 218 -8.04 4.84 -4.24
N SER A 219 -7.11 4.56 -3.31
CA SER A 219 -6.20 3.42 -3.35
C SER A 219 -6.94 2.09 -3.50
N TYR A 220 -8.05 1.96 -2.80
CA TYR A 220 -8.83 0.73 -2.76
C TYR A 220 -9.53 0.39 -4.09
N VAL A 221 -9.94 1.41 -4.85
CA VAL A 221 -10.76 1.21 -6.06
C VAL A 221 -10.05 1.60 -7.36
N ALA A 222 -9.07 2.50 -7.34
CA ALA A 222 -8.43 3.11 -8.52
C ALA A 222 -8.06 2.10 -9.61
N ASN A 223 -7.27 1.08 -9.25
CA ASN A 223 -6.79 0.10 -10.21
C ASN A 223 -7.90 -0.85 -10.69
N ARG A 224 -8.87 -1.20 -9.84
CA ARG A 224 -10.01 -2.03 -10.24
C ARG A 224 -10.96 -1.24 -11.16
N ALA A 225 -11.20 0.04 -10.87
CA ALA A 225 -11.97 0.95 -11.70
C ALA A 225 -11.30 1.16 -13.07
N LEU A 226 -9.98 1.36 -13.09
CA LEU A 226 -9.18 1.46 -14.31
C LEU A 226 -9.34 0.19 -15.17
N MET A 227 -9.08 -0.99 -14.59
CA MET A 227 -9.08 -2.25 -15.31
C MET A 227 -10.47 -2.68 -15.79
N SER A 228 -11.51 -2.37 -15.03
CA SER A 228 -12.90 -2.65 -15.38
C SER A 228 -13.56 -1.58 -16.25
N ARG A 229 -12.85 -0.48 -16.58
CA ARG A 229 -13.42 0.68 -17.29
C ARG A 229 -14.68 1.20 -16.59
N TYR A 230 -14.55 1.49 -15.30
CA TYR A 230 -15.62 1.97 -14.42
C TYR A 230 -16.72 0.98 -14.07
N HIS A 231 -16.65 -0.30 -14.45
CA HIS A 231 -17.64 -1.31 -14.03
C HIS A 231 -17.35 -1.89 -12.63
N GLU A 232 -16.60 -1.18 -11.81
CA GLU A 232 -16.21 -1.59 -10.47
C GLU A 232 -17.31 -1.14 -9.46
N PRO A 233 -18.01 -2.08 -8.80
CA PRO A 233 -19.16 -1.72 -7.97
C PRO A 233 -18.80 -0.87 -6.75
N SER A 234 -17.66 -1.12 -6.10
CA SER A 234 -17.21 -0.40 -4.91
C SER A 234 -16.82 1.05 -5.21
N PHE A 235 -16.28 1.33 -6.40
CA PHE A 235 -16.01 2.66 -6.93
C PHE A 235 -17.30 3.45 -7.05
N HIS A 236 -18.36 2.84 -7.61
CA HIS A 236 -19.67 3.49 -7.68
C HIS A 236 -20.26 3.75 -6.30
N TYR A 237 -20.16 2.78 -5.39
CA TYR A 237 -20.64 2.98 -4.03
C TYR A 237 -19.87 4.10 -3.31
N MET A 238 -18.55 4.20 -3.48
CA MET A 238 -17.73 5.29 -2.93
C MET A 238 -18.15 6.66 -3.50
N LEU A 239 -18.44 6.74 -4.80
CA LEU A 239 -18.94 7.96 -5.43
C LEU A 239 -20.30 8.40 -4.87
N GLU A 240 -21.20 7.45 -4.64
CA GLU A 240 -22.52 7.73 -4.05
C GLU A 240 -22.41 8.26 -2.62
N LYS A 241 -21.32 7.94 -1.90
CA LYS A 241 -21.05 8.44 -0.54
C LYS A 241 -20.33 9.78 -0.49
N ALA A 242 -19.63 10.18 -1.55
CA ALA A 242 -19.02 11.49 -1.70
C ALA A 242 -19.97 12.40 -2.47
N ASN A 243 -21.16 12.71 -1.94
CA ASN A 243 -22.25 13.31 -2.72
C ASN A 243 -22.27 14.84 -2.74
N GLU A 244 -21.43 15.52 -1.96
CA GLU A 244 -21.26 16.97 -2.00
C GLU A 244 -20.23 17.38 -3.07
N SER A 245 -20.38 18.57 -3.66
CA SER A 245 -19.53 19.03 -4.78
C SER A 245 -18.05 19.01 -4.44
N ASP A 246 -17.67 19.53 -3.27
CA ASP A 246 -16.27 19.59 -2.83
C ASP A 246 -15.70 18.20 -2.56
N GLN A 247 -16.53 17.28 -2.04
CA GLN A 247 -16.15 15.88 -1.81
C GLN A 247 -15.91 15.12 -3.12
N LEU A 248 -16.72 15.39 -4.15
CA LEU A 248 -16.54 14.82 -5.48
C LEU A 248 -15.24 15.32 -6.13
N GLU A 249 -14.90 16.60 -5.97
CA GLU A 249 -13.66 17.18 -6.48
C GLU A 249 -12.44 16.55 -5.80
N ASP A 250 -12.47 16.45 -4.46
CA ASP A 250 -11.42 15.82 -3.68
C ASP A 250 -11.22 14.34 -4.03
N PHE A 251 -12.32 13.58 -4.17
CA PHE A 251 -12.26 12.19 -4.58
C PHE A 251 -11.75 12.04 -6.02
N GLN A 252 -12.17 12.92 -6.94
CA GLN A 252 -11.68 12.95 -8.32
C GLN A 252 -10.16 13.19 -8.35
N PHE A 253 -9.67 14.14 -7.55
CA PHE A 253 -8.25 14.42 -7.43
C PHE A 253 -7.49 13.18 -6.91
N ALA A 254 -7.95 12.61 -5.79
CA ALA A 254 -7.32 11.45 -5.17
C ALA A 254 -7.25 10.24 -6.11
N ILE A 255 -8.33 9.91 -6.82
CA ILE A 255 -8.34 8.77 -7.75
C ILE A 255 -7.49 9.01 -9.00
N THR A 256 -7.47 10.23 -9.53
CA THR A 256 -6.59 10.60 -10.65
C THR A 256 -5.13 10.45 -10.25
N ALA A 257 -4.75 11.03 -9.12
CA ALA A 257 -3.40 10.94 -8.57
C ALA A 257 -3.01 9.48 -8.30
N ARG A 258 -3.88 8.68 -7.67
CA ARG A 258 -3.59 7.28 -7.34
C ARG A 258 -3.43 6.39 -8.58
N VAL A 259 -4.26 6.56 -9.61
CA VAL A 259 -4.15 5.84 -10.89
C VAL A 259 -2.85 6.21 -11.60
N LEU A 260 -2.53 7.50 -11.65
CA LEU A 260 -1.30 7.99 -12.23
C LEU A 260 -0.08 7.43 -11.48
N MET A 261 -0.11 7.46 -10.15
CA MET A 261 0.92 6.89 -9.28
C MET A 261 1.16 5.42 -9.60
N SER A 262 0.09 4.61 -9.63
CA SER A 262 0.20 3.19 -9.93
C SER A 262 0.75 2.94 -11.33
N THR A 263 0.29 3.70 -12.32
CA THR A 263 0.64 3.46 -13.72
C THR A 263 2.10 3.79 -13.97
N LEU A 264 2.59 4.95 -13.50
CA LEU A 264 3.99 5.33 -13.64
C LEU A 264 4.91 4.42 -12.83
N GLY A 265 4.55 4.13 -11.58
CA GLY A 265 5.33 3.23 -10.72
C GLY A 265 5.47 1.84 -11.34
N ASN A 266 4.35 1.18 -11.64
CA ASN A 266 4.38 -0.18 -12.19
C ASN A 266 5.10 -0.24 -13.55
N LEU A 267 4.94 0.78 -14.40
CA LEU A 267 5.63 0.84 -15.68
C LEU A 267 7.14 0.96 -15.53
N ASP A 268 7.61 1.84 -14.65
CA ASP A 268 9.03 2.00 -14.36
C ASP A 268 9.64 0.70 -13.80
N TYR A 269 9.01 0.07 -12.80
CA TYR A 269 9.47 -1.22 -12.26
C TYR A 269 9.47 -2.32 -13.32
N ALA A 270 8.41 -2.44 -14.12
CA ALA A 270 8.32 -3.46 -15.16
C ALA A 270 9.37 -3.27 -16.27
N LEU A 271 9.64 -2.05 -16.71
CA LEU A 271 10.68 -1.76 -17.72
C LEU A 271 12.09 -2.09 -17.23
N ARG A 272 12.30 -2.16 -15.91
CA ARG A 272 13.56 -2.55 -15.29
C ARG A 272 13.68 -4.05 -15.01
N GLY A 273 12.60 -4.82 -15.25
CA GLY A 273 12.54 -6.26 -15.00
C GLY A 273 12.03 -6.64 -13.60
N ASP A 274 11.61 -5.66 -12.79
CA ASP A 274 11.20 -5.83 -11.40
C ASP A 274 9.66 -5.79 -11.22
N GLY A 275 8.89 -6.04 -12.29
CA GLY A 275 7.43 -5.93 -12.26
C GLY A 275 6.73 -6.63 -13.42
N ASP A 276 5.40 -6.68 -13.34
CA ASP A 276 4.56 -7.29 -14.37
C ASP A 276 4.38 -6.33 -15.56
N LEU A 277 5.15 -6.56 -16.62
CA LEU A 277 5.08 -5.76 -17.86
C LEU A 277 3.73 -5.87 -18.56
N THR A 278 3.04 -7.01 -18.46
CA THR A 278 1.71 -7.18 -19.08
C THR A 278 0.70 -6.30 -18.36
N TYR A 279 0.70 -6.34 -17.04
CA TYR A 279 -0.17 -5.49 -16.22
C TYR A 279 0.13 -4.00 -16.41
N ALA A 280 1.41 -3.61 -16.37
CA ALA A 280 1.82 -2.21 -16.54
C ALA A 280 1.49 -1.66 -17.94
N SER A 281 1.73 -2.46 -18.99
CA SER A 281 1.34 -2.08 -20.36
C SER A 281 -0.16 -1.89 -20.48
N ARG A 282 -0.95 -2.76 -19.83
CA ARG A 282 -2.40 -2.63 -19.80
C ARG A 282 -2.87 -1.37 -19.07
N GLN A 283 -2.23 -0.97 -17.97
CA GLN A 283 -2.52 0.31 -17.32
C GLN A 283 -2.25 1.48 -18.27
N LEU A 284 -1.08 1.48 -18.93
CA LEU A 284 -0.69 2.53 -19.88
C LEU A 284 -1.67 2.67 -21.06
N GLU A 285 -2.25 1.57 -21.53
CA GLU A 285 -3.29 1.58 -22.58
C GLU A 285 -4.59 2.25 -22.13
N LEU A 286 -5.00 2.02 -20.89
CA LEU A 286 -6.32 2.42 -20.39
C LEU A 286 -6.33 3.81 -19.75
N VAL A 287 -5.23 4.21 -19.11
CA VAL A 287 -5.18 5.37 -18.21
C VAL A 287 -5.56 6.68 -18.88
N GLY A 288 -5.21 6.88 -20.15
CA GLY A 288 -5.52 8.12 -20.87
C GLY A 288 -7.04 8.33 -21.01
N ASN A 289 -7.75 7.30 -21.47
CA ASN A 289 -9.21 7.37 -21.61
C ASN A 289 -9.89 7.43 -20.24
N PHE A 290 -9.39 6.65 -19.28
CA PHE A 290 -9.88 6.68 -17.91
C PHE A 290 -9.88 8.11 -17.36
N ILE A 291 -8.71 8.76 -17.30
CA ILE A 291 -8.60 10.11 -16.72
C ILE A 291 -9.47 11.14 -17.47
N ASN A 292 -9.53 11.07 -18.80
CA ASN A 292 -10.34 11.99 -19.60
C ASN A 292 -11.85 11.84 -19.36
N GLU A 293 -12.32 10.61 -19.14
CA GLU A 293 -13.75 10.31 -18.94
C GLU A 293 -14.21 10.50 -17.49
N LEU A 294 -13.26 10.47 -16.53
CA LEU A 294 -13.55 10.49 -15.09
C LEU A 294 -14.50 11.64 -14.67
N PRO A 295 -14.29 12.92 -15.07
CA PRO A 295 -15.18 14.01 -14.65
C PRO A 295 -16.63 13.79 -15.09
N SER A 296 -16.82 13.21 -16.28
CA SER A 296 -18.15 12.89 -16.81
C SER A 296 -18.81 11.73 -16.05
N VAL A 297 -18.03 10.73 -15.64
CA VAL A 297 -18.51 9.59 -14.83
C VAL A 297 -18.99 10.07 -13.46
N ILE A 298 -18.19 10.92 -12.82
CA ILE A 298 -18.49 11.51 -11.50
C ILE A 298 -19.74 12.40 -11.59
N THR A 299 -19.80 13.32 -12.56
CA THR A 299 -20.94 14.25 -12.73
C THR A 299 -22.26 13.55 -13.05
N LYS A 300 -22.26 12.52 -13.92
CA LYS A 300 -23.49 11.80 -14.31
C LYS A 300 -24.12 11.05 -13.15
N ARG A 301 -23.33 10.65 -12.16
CA ARG A 301 -23.80 9.84 -11.02
C ARG A 301 -24.06 10.66 -9.76
N GLY A 302 -23.33 11.76 -9.53
CA GLY A 302 -23.66 12.70 -8.45
C GLY A 302 -25.07 13.31 -8.57
N ARG A 303 -25.67 13.30 -9.77
CA ARG A 303 -27.06 13.74 -10.02
C ARG A 303 -28.14 12.66 -9.82
N ARG A 304 -27.75 11.40 -9.56
CA ARG A 304 -28.67 10.27 -9.35
C ARG A 304 -28.77 9.82 -7.89
N ALA A 305 -28.01 10.45 -7.00
CA ALA A 305 -28.04 10.25 -5.55
C ALA A 305 -28.97 11.27 -4.88
#